data_AF-A0A1Q3JN19-F1
#
_entry.id   AF-A0A1Q3JN19-F1
#
_cell.length_a   1.000
_cell.length_b   1.000
_cell.length_c   1.000
_cell.angle_alpha   90.00
_cell.angle_beta   90.00
_cell.angle_gamma   90.00
#
_symmetry.space_group_name_H-M   'P 1'
#
loop_
_entity.id
_entity.type
_entity.pdbx_description
1 polymer ?
#
loop_
_entity_poly.entity_id
_entity_poly.type
_entity_poly.pdbx_seq_one_letter_code
_entity_poly.pdbx_strand_id
1 'polypeptide(L)'
;MLTRDDLLALEWRFSGGGHTATEHMRLLPGGRIAGYRHPNEYFWSFEDGRLTLLNSGRGLTAVLDLASAPGEPPRFEGPYAHDASIRFELTGHAPLPWPEPENATRRVLAAQAAEYGWSIGAQSYGAPAVFEAGYAKLNIGRYCSISAEVTVALADHKTSNVSSYPFMSLRAQWPSAPFEGVDHVTRGDVNIGNDVWIGAGAFIGSGVTIGDGAVIGARSVVTRDVPAYAVVLGAPARVVRSRFEPAVVEALLALRWWDWPELWVDAITPLLLSERCDDFVRLAARKPDSLEAVVAFVDEIVMPPAPPPPSLAARIVARLKR
;
A
#
# COMPACT_ATOMS: atom_id res chain seq x y z
N MET A 1 -4.58 14.85 30.94
CA MET A 1 -5.52 15.44 29.95
C MET A 1 -5.17 14.86 28.60
N LEU A 2 -6.16 14.55 27.76
CA LEU A 2 -5.92 14.13 26.38
C LEU A 2 -5.27 15.28 25.61
N THR A 3 -4.30 14.94 24.77
CA THR A 3 -3.61 15.86 23.87
C THR A 3 -4.04 15.62 22.42
N ARG A 4 -3.64 16.52 21.52
CA ARG A 4 -3.83 16.34 20.08
C ARG A 4 -3.15 15.06 19.58
N ASP A 5 -1.96 14.76 20.10
CA ASP A 5 -1.18 13.58 19.69
C ASP A 5 -1.84 12.28 20.16
N ASP A 6 -2.44 12.27 21.35
CA ASP A 6 -3.23 11.13 21.83
C ASP A 6 -4.41 10.83 20.89
N LEU A 7 -5.03 11.86 20.30
CA LEU A 7 -6.14 11.69 19.36
C LEU A 7 -5.70 11.13 18.00
N LEU A 8 -4.51 11.54 17.54
CA LEU A 8 -3.89 11.09 16.29
C LEU A 8 -3.43 9.62 16.35
N ALA A 9 -3.13 9.13 17.54
CA ALA A 9 -2.70 7.75 17.77
C ALA A 9 -3.84 6.72 17.75
N LEU A 10 -5.10 7.17 17.58
CA LEU A 10 -6.30 6.33 17.69
C LEU A 10 -7.05 6.21 16.37
N GLU A 11 -7.74 5.09 16.22
CA GLU A 11 -8.80 4.94 15.24
C GLU A 11 -10.14 5.29 15.87
N TRP A 12 -10.98 5.99 15.13
CA TRP A 12 -12.23 6.51 15.65
C TRP A 12 -13.41 5.82 15.00
N ARG A 13 -14.40 5.51 15.83
CA ARG A 13 -15.69 4.99 15.41
C ARG A 13 -16.74 6.05 15.60
N PHE A 14 -17.34 6.49 14.50
CA PHE A 14 -18.41 7.48 14.50
C PHE A 14 -19.78 6.81 14.58
N SER A 15 -20.66 7.30 15.44
CA SER A 15 -22.08 6.94 15.46
C SER A 15 -22.97 8.17 15.68
N GLY A 16 -24.17 8.17 15.07
CA GLY A 16 -25.14 9.29 15.16
C GLY A 16 -25.99 9.48 13.89
N GLY A 17 -27.08 10.26 13.99
CA GLY A 17 -27.89 10.67 12.82
C GLY A 17 -28.73 9.58 12.14
N GLY A 18 -29.05 8.48 12.84
CA GLY A 18 -29.77 7.34 12.25
C GLY A 18 -28.87 6.32 11.54
N HIS A 19 -27.56 6.54 11.53
CA HIS A 19 -26.58 5.57 11.04
C HIS A 19 -26.39 4.47 12.08
N THR A 20 -26.84 3.25 11.76
CA THR A 20 -26.59 2.03 12.55
C THR A 20 -25.21 1.41 12.28
N ALA A 21 -24.48 1.93 11.28
CA ALA A 21 -23.16 1.45 10.90
C ALA A 21 -22.08 2.37 11.47
N THR A 22 -21.19 1.80 12.27
CA THR A 22 -20.01 2.50 12.78
C THR A 22 -19.04 2.75 11.63
N GLU A 23 -18.92 4.00 11.18
CA GLU A 23 -17.93 4.35 10.17
C GLU A 23 -16.56 4.55 10.83
N HIS A 24 -15.52 4.01 10.19
CA HIS A 24 -14.14 4.18 10.62
C HIS A 24 -13.64 5.56 10.19
N MET A 25 -13.03 6.27 11.13
CA MET A 25 -12.47 7.59 10.96
C MET A 25 -11.03 7.62 11.46
N ARG A 26 -10.19 8.40 10.77
CA ARG A 26 -8.88 8.80 11.27
C ARG A 26 -8.78 10.31 11.29
N LEU A 27 -8.26 10.83 12.40
CA LEU A 27 -7.91 12.23 12.54
C LEU A 27 -6.48 12.41 12.03
N LEU A 28 -6.26 13.35 11.11
CA LEU A 28 -4.94 13.63 10.55
C LEU A 28 -4.33 14.91 11.14
N PRO A 29 -2.98 15.02 11.22
CA PRO A 29 -2.32 16.15 11.88
C PRO A 29 -2.69 17.52 11.31
N GLY A 30 -2.97 17.61 10.01
CA GLY A 30 -3.44 18.83 9.33
C GLY A 30 -4.87 19.27 9.69
N GLY A 31 -5.56 18.55 10.58
CA GLY A 31 -6.95 18.81 10.94
C GLY A 31 -7.94 18.25 9.92
N ARG A 32 -7.51 17.38 8.99
CA ARG A 32 -8.41 16.65 8.07
C ARG A 32 -8.85 15.32 8.66
N ILE A 33 -10.04 14.87 8.29
CA ILE A 33 -10.60 13.56 8.62
C ILE A 33 -10.44 12.64 7.40
N ALA A 34 -10.04 11.39 7.62
CA ALA A 34 -10.00 10.33 6.61
C ALA A 34 -10.89 9.14 7.00
N GLY A 35 -11.24 8.29 6.02
CA GLY A 35 -12.05 7.07 6.20
C GLY A 35 -13.57 7.29 6.26
N TYR A 36 -14.01 8.44 6.76
CA TYR A 36 -15.43 8.80 6.86
C TYR A 36 -15.99 9.27 5.51
N ARG A 37 -17.13 8.73 5.07
CA ARG A 37 -17.61 8.88 3.68
C ARG A 37 -18.67 9.97 3.49
N HIS A 38 -19.11 10.62 4.56
CA HIS A 38 -20.11 11.68 4.47
C HIS A 38 -19.44 13.08 4.43
N PRO A 39 -19.86 13.99 3.54
CA PRO A 39 -19.22 15.30 3.36
C PRO A 39 -19.39 16.28 4.54
N ASN A 40 -20.17 15.90 5.55
CA ASN A 40 -20.49 16.74 6.70
C ASN A 40 -19.35 16.78 7.73
N GLU A 41 -18.50 15.77 7.80
CA GLU A 41 -17.39 15.69 8.76
C GLU A 41 -16.09 15.46 8.00
N TYR A 42 -15.42 16.56 7.66
CA TYR A 42 -14.24 16.57 6.80
C TYR A 42 -13.00 17.14 7.51
N PHE A 43 -13.19 18.04 8.48
CA PHE A 43 -12.11 18.58 9.30
C PHE A 43 -12.42 18.46 10.78
N TRP A 44 -11.34 18.51 11.58
CA TRP A 44 -11.40 18.50 13.03
C TRP A 44 -10.44 19.52 13.64
N SER A 45 -10.76 19.96 14.85
CA SER A 45 -9.83 20.65 15.75
C SER A 45 -10.05 20.19 17.19
N PHE A 46 -9.03 20.38 18.03
CA PHE A 46 -9.10 20.04 19.44
C PHE A 46 -8.52 21.17 20.28
N GLU A 47 -9.40 21.84 21.03
CA GLU A 47 -9.09 23.04 21.83
C GLU A 47 -9.85 22.93 23.16
N ASP A 48 -9.18 23.28 24.26
CA ASP A 48 -9.76 23.28 25.61
C ASP A 48 -10.49 21.97 25.99
N GLY A 49 -9.98 20.83 25.53
CA GLY A 49 -10.56 19.51 25.82
C GLY A 49 -11.79 19.14 24.97
N ARG A 50 -12.15 19.96 23.98
CA ARG A 50 -13.29 19.75 23.10
C ARG A 50 -12.86 19.40 21.69
N LEU A 51 -13.53 18.41 21.10
CA LEU A 51 -13.34 17.99 19.73
C LEU A 51 -14.38 18.67 18.84
N THR A 52 -13.94 19.49 17.89
CA THR A 52 -14.82 20.18 16.94
C THR A 52 -14.75 19.48 15.60
N LEU A 53 -15.92 19.24 14.97
CA LEU A 53 -16.05 18.69 13.63
C LEU A 53 -16.60 19.74 12.67
N LEU A 54 -16.04 19.78 11.46
CA LEU A 54 -16.37 20.74 10.42
C LEU A 54 -16.61 20.03 9.09
N ASN A 55 -17.50 20.57 8.27
CA ASN A 55 -17.76 20.06 6.92
C ASN A 55 -16.66 20.48 5.92
N SER A 56 -16.75 19.98 4.69
CA SER A 56 -15.80 20.30 3.61
C SER A 56 -15.66 21.80 3.30
N GLY A 57 -16.69 22.61 3.60
CA GLY A 57 -16.68 24.07 3.50
C GLY A 57 -16.18 24.79 4.75
N ARG A 58 -15.60 24.07 5.73
CA ARG A 58 -15.16 24.57 7.05
C ARG A 58 -16.32 25.09 7.93
N GLY A 59 -17.57 24.72 7.63
CA GLY A 59 -18.73 25.06 8.46
C GLY A 59 -18.83 24.15 9.69
N LEU A 60 -19.22 24.72 10.84
CA LEU A 60 -19.40 23.97 12.08
C LEU A 60 -20.46 22.89 11.94
N THR A 61 -20.09 21.66 12.33
CA THR A 61 -20.95 20.49 12.22
C THR A 61 -21.24 19.90 13.60
N ALA A 62 -20.25 19.81 14.49
CA ALA A 62 -20.46 19.44 15.89
C ALA A 62 -19.35 19.99 16.80
N VAL A 63 -19.68 20.17 18.08
CA VAL A 63 -18.72 20.35 19.17
C VAL A 63 -19.00 19.24 20.17
N LEU A 64 -17.98 18.42 20.45
CA LEU A 64 -18.09 17.22 21.25
C LEU A 64 -17.25 17.36 22.52
N ASP A 65 -17.85 17.03 23.65
CA ASP A 65 -17.21 17.01 24.96
C ASP A 65 -16.73 15.59 25.29
N LEU A 66 -15.63 15.48 26.06
CA LEU A 66 -15.14 14.18 26.54
C LEU A 66 -16.15 13.57 27.53
N ALA A 67 -16.68 12.40 27.19
CA ALA A 67 -17.71 11.68 27.94
C ALA A 67 -17.19 10.41 28.66
N SER A 68 -16.02 9.88 28.27
CA SER A 68 -15.38 8.71 28.91
C SER A 68 -14.69 9.07 30.23
N ALA A 69 -14.70 8.14 31.19
CA ALA A 69 -13.96 8.30 32.43
C ALA A 69 -12.43 8.13 32.23
N PRO A 70 -11.58 8.66 33.14
CA PRO A 70 -10.15 8.40 33.10
C PRO A 70 -9.84 6.89 33.11
N GLY A 71 -9.01 6.43 32.17
CA GLY A 71 -8.62 5.02 32.03
C GLY A 71 -9.51 4.20 31.08
N GLU A 72 -10.64 4.75 30.62
CA GLU A 72 -11.43 4.19 29.53
C GLU A 72 -10.92 4.70 28.17
N PRO A 73 -11.19 3.97 27.06
CA PRO A 73 -10.96 4.51 25.73
C PRO A 73 -11.70 5.85 25.56
N PRO A 74 -11.06 6.86 24.97
CA PRO A 74 -11.65 8.20 24.91
C PRO A 74 -12.93 8.18 24.07
N ARG A 75 -14.01 8.69 24.66
CA ARG A 75 -15.32 8.82 24.01
C ARG A 75 -15.74 10.28 24.04
N PHE A 76 -16.06 10.84 22.88
CA PHE A 76 -16.55 12.21 22.73
C PHE A 76 -18.01 12.19 22.30
N GLU A 77 -18.84 13.05 22.90
CA GLU A 77 -20.27 13.13 22.59
C GLU A 77 -20.74 14.58 22.49
N GLY A 78 -21.72 14.83 21.63
CA GLY A 78 -22.31 16.17 21.49
C GLY A 78 -23.46 16.23 20.48
N PRO A 79 -24.21 17.33 20.46
CA PRO A 79 -25.27 17.53 19.48
C PRO A 79 -24.72 17.88 18.10
N TYR A 80 -25.44 17.47 17.06
CA TYR A 80 -25.23 18.00 15.71
C TYR A 80 -25.67 19.47 15.66
N ALA A 81 -24.82 20.33 15.11
CA ALA A 81 -24.99 21.78 15.17
C ALA A 81 -26.24 22.28 14.43
N HIS A 82 -26.73 21.54 13.43
CA HIS A 82 -27.91 21.92 12.64
C HIS A 82 -29.21 21.25 13.12
N ASP A 83 -29.14 20.22 13.97
CA ASP A 83 -30.30 19.58 14.59
C ASP A 83 -29.89 18.94 15.92
N ALA A 84 -30.21 19.59 17.03
CA ALA A 84 -29.83 19.13 18.38
C ALA A 84 -30.54 17.83 18.81
N SER A 85 -31.57 17.37 18.08
CA SER A 85 -32.16 16.05 18.31
C SER A 85 -31.24 14.92 17.86
N ILE A 86 -30.28 15.21 16.99
CA ILE A 86 -29.24 14.29 16.55
C ILE A 86 -28.03 14.43 17.46
N ARG A 87 -27.58 13.30 18.01
CA ARG A 87 -26.37 13.19 18.84
C ARG A 87 -25.29 12.44 18.08
N PHE A 88 -24.07 12.95 18.15
CA PHE A 88 -22.87 12.28 17.64
C PHE A 88 -22.07 11.72 18.80
N GLU A 89 -21.47 10.56 18.54
CA GLU A 89 -20.53 9.90 19.43
C GLU A 89 -19.32 9.43 18.62
N LEU A 90 -18.13 9.74 19.14
CA LEU A 90 -16.85 9.30 18.61
C LEU A 90 -16.14 8.50 19.69
N THR A 91 -15.95 7.21 19.45
CA THR A 91 -15.19 6.33 20.35
C THR A 91 -13.82 6.03 19.75
N GLY A 92 -12.76 6.33 20.50
CA GLY A 92 -11.38 6.06 20.13
C GLY A 92 -10.97 4.63 20.50
N HIS A 93 -10.24 3.98 19.62
CA HIS A 93 -9.74 2.63 19.77
C HIS A 93 -8.25 2.58 19.42
N ALA A 94 -7.52 1.66 20.06
CA ALA A 94 -6.18 1.34 19.60
C ALA A 94 -6.24 0.90 18.12
N PRO A 95 -5.32 1.38 17.26
CA PRO A 95 -5.31 1.01 15.86
C PRO A 95 -5.15 -0.50 15.75
N LEU A 96 -6.01 -1.13 14.95
CA LEU A 96 -5.82 -2.53 14.58
C LEU A 96 -4.65 -2.63 13.59
N PRO A 97 -3.95 -3.79 13.54
CA PRO A 97 -3.04 -4.05 12.43
C PRO A 97 -3.76 -3.79 11.10
N TRP A 98 -3.08 -3.16 10.16
CA TRP A 98 -3.71 -2.81 8.89
C TRP A 98 -4.17 -4.11 8.20
N PRO A 99 -5.44 -4.21 7.78
CA PRO A 99 -5.98 -5.44 7.26
C PRO A 99 -5.25 -5.82 5.99
N GLU A 100 -5.03 -7.12 5.79
CA GLU A 100 -4.49 -7.64 4.54
C GLU A 100 -5.56 -8.34 3.72
N PRO A 101 -5.40 -8.42 2.40
CA PRO A 101 -6.29 -9.18 1.52
C PRO A 101 -6.44 -10.61 2.00
N GLU A 102 -7.64 -11.19 1.87
CA GLU A 102 -7.96 -12.56 2.33
C GLU A 102 -6.96 -13.61 1.84
N ASN A 103 -6.50 -13.44 0.59
CA ASN A 103 -5.50 -14.27 -0.07
C ASN A 103 -4.07 -13.68 0.01
N ALA A 104 -3.72 -13.04 1.12
CA ALA A 104 -2.36 -12.51 1.35
C ALA A 104 -1.30 -13.59 1.11
N THR A 105 -0.32 -13.30 0.25
CA THR A 105 0.66 -14.30 -0.21
C THR A 105 1.47 -14.87 0.94
N ARG A 106 1.78 -14.05 1.96
CA ARG A 106 2.52 -14.52 3.16
C ARG A 106 1.74 -15.54 3.98
N ARG A 107 0.39 -15.52 3.92
CA ARG A 107 -0.47 -16.53 4.54
C ARG A 107 -0.54 -17.79 3.69
N VAL A 108 -0.71 -17.63 2.37
CA VAL A 108 -0.76 -18.76 1.43
C VAL A 108 0.53 -19.59 1.47
N LEU A 109 1.69 -18.93 1.48
CA LEU A 109 3.00 -19.58 1.43
C LEU A 109 3.63 -19.78 2.83
N ALA A 110 2.89 -19.60 3.92
CA ALA A 110 3.45 -19.56 5.28
C ALA A 110 4.27 -20.80 5.64
N ALA A 111 3.75 -21.99 5.33
CA ALA A 111 4.44 -23.25 5.63
C ALA A 111 5.76 -23.39 4.88
N GLN A 112 5.74 -23.14 3.55
CA GLN A 112 6.94 -23.20 2.72
C GLN A 112 7.93 -22.10 3.10
N ALA A 113 7.46 -20.91 3.45
CA ALA A 113 8.32 -19.81 3.87
C ALA A 113 9.04 -20.12 5.19
N ALA A 114 8.35 -20.73 6.15
CA ALA A 114 8.96 -21.19 7.39
C ALA A 114 9.96 -22.33 7.16
N GLU A 115 9.64 -23.28 6.27
CA GLU A 115 10.50 -24.43 5.95
C GLU A 115 11.78 -24.02 5.20
N TYR A 116 11.66 -23.17 4.17
CA TYR A 116 12.74 -22.83 3.26
C TYR A 116 13.38 -21.46 3.50
N GLY A 117 12.94 -20.74 4.54
CA GLY A 117 13.45 -19.42 4.88
C GLY A 117 13.17 -18.36 3.81
N TRP A 118 11.98 -18.40 3.21
CA TRP A 118 11.51 -17.40 2.24
C TRP A 118 11.04 -16.13 2.94
N SER A 119 11.07 -15.00 2.24
CA SER A 119 10.57 -13.72 2.74
C SER A 119 9.41 -13.22 1.89
N ILE A 120 8.26 -12.92 2.50
CA ILE A 120 7.07 -12.44 1.80
C ILE A 120 6.57 -11.15 2.49
N GLY A 121 6.56 -10.05 1.74
CA GLY A 121 6.17 -8.73 2.22
C GLY A 121 4.68 -8.60 2.50
N ALA A 122 4.35 -7.66 3.39
CA ALA A 122 2.97 -7.33 3.74
C ALA A 122 2.19 -6.77 2.53
N GLN A 123 0.86 -6.90 2.57
CA GLN A 123 -0.09 -6.41 1.56
C GLN A 123 0.01 -7.06 0.17
N SER A 124 1.04 -7.88 -0.08
CA SER A 124 1.13 -8.72 -1.26
C SER A 124 0.08 -9.82 -1.23
N TYR A 125 -0.62 -10.04 -2.34
CA TYR A 125 -1.70 -11.01 -2.42
C TYR A 125 -1.65 -11.85 -3.69
N GLY A 126 -2.23 -13.05 -3.58
CA GLY A 126 -2.22 -14.08 -4.62
C GLY A 126 -1.45 -15.33 -4.19
N ALA A 127 -1.66 -16.42 -4.95
CA ALA A 127 -1.22 -17.76 -4.61
C ALA A 127 -0.40 -18.37 -5.77
N PRO A 128 0.85 -17.92 -6.00
CA PRO A 128 1.68 -18.50 -7.04
C PRO A 128 2.04 -19.95 -6.69
N ALA A 129 2.10 -20.83 -7.69
CA ALA A 129 2.71 -22.14 -7.54
C ALA A 129 4.23 -22.00 -7.51
N VAL A 130 4.89 -22.67 -6.56
CA VAL A 130 6.35 -22.68 -6.46
C VAL A 130 6.87 -24.08 -6.74
N PHE A 131 7.74 -24.21 -7.73
CA PHE A 131 8.38 -25.45 -8.15
C PHE A 131 9.82 -25.52 -7.67
N GLU A 132 10.30 -26.74 -7.43
CA GLU A 132 11.66 -27.01 -6.94
C GLU A 132 11.98 -26.27 -5.63
N ALA A 133 11.01 -26.29 -4.71
CA ALA A 133 11.18 -25.70 -3.39
C ALA A 133 12.37 -26.35 -2.67
N GLY A 134 13.16 -25.54 -1.95
CA GLY A 134 14.36 -25.98 -1.24
C GLY A 134 15.68 -25.84 -1.99
N TYR A 135 15.66 -25.62 -3.32
CA TYR A 135 16.90 -25.37 -4.08
C TYR A 135 17.42 -23.93 -3.98
N ALA A 136 16.52 -22.96 -3.74
CA ALA A 136 16.85 -21.56 -3.54
C ALA A 136 15.78 -20.88 -2.69
N LYS A 137 15.99 -19.61 -2.33
CA LYS A 137 14.99 -18.81 -1.65
C LYS A 137 14.09 -18.09 -2.65
N LEU A 138 12.85 -17.91 -2.23
CA LEU A 138 11.91 -16.99 -2.85
C LEU A 138 11.76 -15.76 -1.94
N ASN A 139 11.98 -14.58 -2.50
CA ASN A 139 11.72 -13.32 -1.82
C ASN A 139 10.67 -12.55 -2.63
N ILE A 140 9.57 -12.15 -1.99
CA ILE A 140 8.51 -11.32 -2.58
C ILE A 140 8.36 -10.07 -1.73
N GLY A 141 8.44 -8.90 -2.36
CA GLY A 141 8.29 -7.61 -1.70
C GLY A 141 6.86 -7.33 -1.23
N ARG A 142 6.62 -6.10 -0.82
CA ARG A 142 5.33 -5.59 -0.32
C ARG A 142 4.44 -5.14 -1.47
N TYR A 143 3.13 -5.09 -1.25
CA TYR A 143 2.14 -4.52 -2.18
C TYR A 143 2.12 -5.15 -3.58
N CYS A 144 2.49 -6.42 -3.72
CA CYS A 144 2.44 -7.12 -5.00
C CYS A 144 1.05 -7.66 -5.31
N SER A 145 0.67 -7.59 -6.59
CA SER A 145 -0.58 -8.15 -7.11
C SER A 145 -0.25 -9.37 -7.98
N ILE A 146 -0.51 -10.58 -7.46
CA ILE A 146 -0.15 -11.84 -8.13
C ILE A 146 -1.43 -12.54 -8.60
N SER A 147 -1.59 -12.65 -9.91
CA SER A 147 -2.78 -13.24 -10.52
C SER A 147 -2.76 -14.78 -10.46
N ALA A 148 -3.86 -15.41 -10.89
CA ALA A 148 -3.99 -16.86 -10.92
C ALA A 148 -2.96 -17.52 -11.87
N GLU A 149 -2.63 -18.77 -11.59
CA GLU A 149 -1.73 -19.62 -12.41
C GLU A 149 -0.29 -19.09 -12.57
N VAL A 150 0.10 -18.07 -11.79
CA VAL A 150 1.51 -17.64 -11.74
C VAL A 150 2.36 -18.76 -11.16
N THR A 151 3.48 -19.04 -11.82
CA THR A 151 4.41 -20.09 -11.43
C THR A 151 5.81 -19.54 -11.25
N VAL A 152 6.48 -19.96 -10.19
CA VAL A 152 7.87 -19.61 -9.87
C VAL A 152 8.70 -20.88 -9.77
N ALA A 153 9.73 -21.04 -10.60
CA ALA A 153 10.67 -22.15 -10.53
C ALA A 153 11.94 -21.72 -9.81
N LEU A 154 12.43 -22.53 -8.85
CA LEU A 154 13.65 -22.22 -8.09
C LEU A 154 14.88 -23.01 -8.55
N ALA A 155 14.70 -24.06 -9.35
CA ALA A 155 15.76 -24.80 -10.04
C ALA A 155 15.24 -25.39 -11.36
N ASP A 156 16.18 -25.93 -12.14
CA ASP A 156 15.97 -26.62 -13.40
C ASP A 156 16.70 -27.97 -13.39
N HIS A 157 16.26 -28.95 -14.19
CA HIS A 157 17.06 -30.16 -14.41
C HIS A 157 18.39 -29.82 -15.09
N LYS A 158 19.46 -30.50 -14.69
CA LYS A 158 20.81 -30.29 -15.24
C LYS A 158 20.92 -30.87 -16.64
N THR A 159 20.63 -30.06 -17.66
CA THR A 159 20.67 -30.44 -19.07
C THR A 159 22.08 -30.64 -19.64
N SER A 160 23.13 -30.26 -18.90
CA SER A 160 24.52 -30.52 -19.28
C SER A 160 24.97 -31.95 -18.97
N ASN A 161 24.18 -32.71 -18.19
CA ASN A 161 24.42 -34.14 -18.00
C ASN A 161 23.95 -34.91 -19.24
N VAL A 162 24.45 -36.14 -19.45
CA VAL A 162 24.01 -36.99 -20.58
C VAL A 162 22.50 -37.27 -20.53
N SER A 163 21.91 -37.35 -19.33
CA SER A 163 20.47 -37.43 -19.12
C SER A 163 20.02 -36.33 -18.16
N SER A 164 18.85 -35.73 -18.44
CA SER A 164 18.18 -34.77 -17.55
C SER A 164 17.22 -35.44 -16.57
N TYR A 165 17.11 -36.77 -16.57
CA TYR A 165 16.24 -37.48 -15.63
C TYR A 165 16.84 -37.46 -14.21
N PRO A 166 16.04 -37.21 -13.15
CA PRO A 166 16.55 -36.96 -11.81
C PRO A 166 16.88 -38.25 -11.04
N PHE A 167 17.87 -39.00 -11.53
CA PHE A 167 18.32 -40.25 -10.90
C PHE A 167 18.81 -40.06 -9.46
N MET A 168 19.39 -38.90 -9.13
CA MET A 168 19.92 -38.62 -7.79
C MET A 168 18.78 -38.30 -6.83
N SER A 169 17.82 -37.46 -7.23
CA SER A 169 16.64 -37.17 -6.40
C SER A 169 15.75 -38.40 -6.21
N LEU A 170 15.75 -39.33 -7.18
CA LEU A 170 15.01 -40.59 -7.14
C LEU A 170 15.88 -41.80 -6.78
N ARG A 171 16.98 -41.59 -6.04
CA ARG A 171 17.97 -42.64 -5.74
C ARG A 171 17.39 -43.90 -5.08
N ALA A 172 16.28 -43.79 -4.35
CA ALA A 172 15.56 -44.95 -3.81
C ALA A 172 15.09 -45.94 -4.90
N GLN A 173 14.78 -45.45 -6.09
CA GLN A 173 14.40 -46.25 -7.26
C GLN A 173 15.62 -46.63 -8.12
N TRP A 174 16.72 -45.88 -7.99
CA TRP A 174 17.94 -46.02 -8.80
C TRP A 174 19.16 -46.19 -7.90
N PRO A 175 19.35 -47.38 -7.28
CA PRO A 175 20.37 -47.59 -6.25
C PRO A 175 21.82 -47.45 -6.76
N SER A 176 22.03 -47.57 -8.08
CA SER A 176 23.33 -47.32 -8.72
C SER A 176 23.64 -45.84 -8.96
N ALA A 177 22.69 -44.93 -8.70
CA ALA A 177 22.98 -43.50 -8.73
C ALA A 177 24.07 -43.19 -7.69
N PRO A 178 25.10 -42.40 -8.06
CA PRO A 178 26.23 -42.13 -7.18
C PRO A 178 25.77 -41.39 -5.92
N PHE A 179 26.61 -41.40 -4.88
CA PHE A 179 26.36 -40.60 -3.68
C PHE A 179 26.69 -39.11 -3.89
N GLU A 180 27.57 -38.82 -4.85
CA GLU A 180 27.99 -37.47 -5.23
C GLU A 180 27.58 -37.16 -6.66
N GLY A 181 27.11 -35.95 -6.91
CA GLY A 181 26.60 -35.50 -8.21
C GLY A 181 25.40 -34.57 -8.05
N VAL A 182 24.97 -33.98 -9.18
CA VAL A 182 23.78 -33.11 -9.23
C VAL A 182 22.99 -33.40 -10.50
N ASP A 183 21.67 -33.51 -10.37
CA ASP A 183 20.70 -33.65 -11.46
C ASP A 183 19.76 -32.44 -11.58
N HIS A 184 19.86 -31.50 -10.63
CA HIS A 184 19.21 -30.20 -10.66
C HIS A 184 20.26 -29.09 -10.51
N VAL A 185 19.97 -27.92 -11.07
CA VAL A 185 20.78 -26.70 -10.97
C VAL A 185 19.87 -25.53 -10.65
N THR A 186 20.31 -24.68 -9.72
CA THR A 186 19.67 -23.38 -9.48
C THR A 186 20.50 -22.27 -10.09
N ARG A 187 19.84 -21.22 -10.57
CA ARG A 187 20.48 -19.94 -10.95
C ARG A 187 20.49 -18.93 -9.80
N GLY A 188 20.12 -19.35 -8.59
CA GLY A 188 20.05 -18.53 -7.40
C GLY A 188 18.62 -18.22 -6.97
N ASP A 189 18.50 -17.33 -5.99
CA ASP A 189 17.23 -16.90 -5.43
C ASP A 189 16.37 -16.18 -6.47
N VAL A 190 15.06 -16.36 -6.37
CA VAL A 190 14.10 -15.53 -7.11
C VAL A 190 13.70 -14.36 -6.23
N ASN A 191 13.95 -13.15 -6.72
CA ASN A 191 13.67 -11.91 -5.99
C ASN A 191 12.61 -11.10 -6.74
N ILE A 192 11.43 -10.98 -6.16
CA ILE A 192 10.35 -10.13 -6.65
C ILE A 192 10.32 -8.88 -5.76
N GLY A 193 10.48 -7.71 -6.36
CA GLY A 193 10.47 -6.42 -5.66
C GLY A 193 9.10 -6.06 -5.08
N ASN A 194 8.93 -4.78 -4.76
CA ASN A 194 7.71 -4.19 -4.20
C ASN A 194 6.83 -3.62 -5.32
N ASP A 195 5.52 -3.47 -5.10
CA ASP A 195 4.58 -2.91 -6.10
C ASP A 195 4.62 -3.63 -7.47
N VAL A 196 4.92 -4.94 -7.48
CA VAL A 196 4.98 -5.72 -8.72
C VAL A 196 3.59 -6.24 -9.06
N TRP A 197 3.18 -6.04 -10.32
CA TRP A 197 1.98 -6.68 -10.86
C TRP A 197 2.37 -7.85 -11.77
N ILE A 198 1.86 -9.05 -11.45
CA ILE A 198 2.12 -10.27 -12.20
C ILE A 198 0.80 -10.81 -12.79
N GLY A 199 0.70 -10.76 -14.11
CA GLY A 199 -0.45 -11.20 -14.87
C GLY A 199 -0.62 -12.72 -14.88
N ALA A 200 -1.86 -13.17 -15.14
CA ALA A 200 -2.24 -14.56 -15.03
C ALA A 200 -1.38 -15.49 -15.89
N GLY A 201 -1.01 -16.65 -15.34
CA GLY A 201 -0.23 -17.67 -16.03
C GLY A 201 1.22 -17.30 -16.35
N ALA A 202 1.75 -16.21 -15.79
CA ALA A 202 3.15 -15.86 -15.98
C ALA A 202 4.08 -16.90 -15.31
N PHE A 203 5.18 -17.23 -15.99
CA PHE A 203 6.24 -18.09 -15.48
C PHE A 203 7.47 -17.24 -15.12
N ILE A 204 7.97 -17.40 -13.91
CA ILE A 204 9.20 -16.78 -13.42
C ILE A 204 10.26 -17.87 -13.22
N GLY A 205 11.34 -17.81 -13.98
CA GLY A 205 12.41 -18.80 -13.93
C GLY A 205 13.38 -18.61 -12.75
N SER A 206 14.14 -19.67 -12.44
CA SER A 206 15.15 -19.70 -11.37
C SER A 206 16.12 -18.50 -11.43
N GLY A 207 16.53 -17.94 -10.29
CA GLY A 207 17.51 -16.86 -10.22
C GLY A 207 17.08 -15.51 -10.81
N VAL A 208 15.82 -15.32 -11.20
CA VAL A 208 15.35 -14.05 -11.76
C VAL A 208 15.12 -13.02 -10.65
N THR A 209 15.60 -11.80 -10.89
CA THR A 209 15.27 -10.60 -10.10
C THR A 209 14.30 -9.70 -10.86
N ILE A 210 13.15 -9.40 -10.28
CA ILE A 210 12.13 -8.47 -10.79
C ILE A 210 12.18 -7.21 -9.94
N GLY A 211 12.52 -6.07 -10.57
CA GLY A 211 12.63 -4.79 -9.89
C GLY A 211 11.30 -4.23 -9.38
N ASP A 212 11.39 -3.31 -8.42
CA ASP A 212 10.24 -2.62 -7.83
C ASP A 212 9.36 -1.97 -8.90
N GLY A 213 8.04 -2.05 -8.76
CA GLY A 213 7.08 -1.46 -9.67
C GLY A 213 6.97 -2.14 -11.04
N ALA A 214 7.67 -3.25 -11.29
CA ALA A 214 7.59 -3.91 -12.60
C ALA A 214 6.21 -4.50 -12.89
N VAL A 215 5.88 -4.62 -14.17
CA VAL A 215 4.66 -5.28 -14.66
C VAL A 215 5.03 -6.46 -15.54
N ILE A 216 4.61 -7.64 -15.13
CA ILE A 216 4.75 -8.87 -15.90
C ILE A 216 3.41 -9.17 -16.56
N GLY A 217 3.29 -9.07 -17.87
CA GLY A 217 2.01 -9.37 -18.51
C GLY A 217 1.65 -10.86 -18.46
N ALA A 218 0.37 -11.14 -18.65
CA ALA A 218 -0.16 -12.50 -18.62
C ALA A 218 0.59 -13.45 -19.56
N ARG A 219 0.80 -14.69 -19.11
CA ARG A 219 1.50 -15.77 -19.82
C ARG A 219 2.91 -15.43 -20.30
N SER A 220 3.55 -14.43 -19.70
CA SER A 220 4.95 -14.10 -20.00
C SER A 220 5.89 -15.15 -19.41
N VAL A 221 6.96 -15.48 -20.12
CA VAL A 221 8.01 -16.41 -19.66
C VAL A 221 9.26 -15.60 -19.32
N VAL A 222 9.40 -15.26 -18.04
CA VAL A 222 10.46 -14.39 -17.52
C VAL A 222 11.69 -15.25 -17.19
N THR A 223 12.71 -15.16 -18.04
CA THR A 223 13.96 -15.94 -17.91
C THR A 223 15.18 -15.08 -17.59
N ARG A 224 15.01 -13.75 -17.51
CA ARG A 224 16.04 -12.76 -17.21
C ARG A 224 15.47 -11.69 -16.30
N ASP A 225 16.36 -10.99 -15.62
CA ASP A 225 15.99 -9.90 -14.72
C ASP A 225 15.16 -8.83 -15.41
N VAL A 226 14.24 -8.25 -14.64
CA VAL A 226 13.32 -7.22 -15.10
C VAL A 226 13.67 -5.91 -14.38
N PRO A 227 13.99 -4.81 -15.09
CA PRO A 227 14.27 -3.53 -14.45
C PRO A 227 13.07 -3.01 -13.65
N ALA A 228 13.35 -2.20 -12.63
CA ALA A 228 12.31 -1.51 -11.88
C ALA A 228 11.41 -0.68 -12.82
N TYR A 229 10.10 -0.69 -12.55
CA TYR A 229 9.06 -0.01 -13.34
C TYR A 229 8.97 -0.41 -14.81
N ALA A 230 9.68 -1.45 -15.25
CA ALA A 230 9.55 -1.96 -16.61
C ALA A 230 8.24 -2.74 -16.79
N VAL A 231 7.68 -2.68 -17.99
CA VAL A 231 6.60 -3.55 -18.45
C VAL A 231 7.20 -4.59 -19.38
N VAL A 232 7.04 -5.88 -19.07
CA VAL A 232 7.52 -6.98 -19.89
C VAL A 232 6.38 -7.86 -20.39
N LEU A 233 6.50 -8.33 -21.63
CA LEU A 233 5.52 -9.20 -22.29
C LEU A 233 6.22 -10.31 -23.08
N GLY A 234 5.53 -11.45 -23.24
CA GLY A 234 5.87 -12.50 -24.21
C GLY A 234 6.66 -13.68 -23.65
N ALA A 235 6.97 -14.62 -24.53
CA ALA A 235 7.71 -15.84 -24.21
C ALA A 235 8.81 -16.08 -25.27
N PRO A 236 10.08 -15.75 -24.98
CA PRO A 236 10.58 -15.20 -23.72
C PRO A 236 10.19 -13.72 -23.52
N ALA A 237 10.01 -13.32 -22.27
CA ALA A 237 9.57 -11.97 -21.92
C ALA A 237 10.60 -10.91 -22.34
N ARG A 238 10.12 -9.77 -22.83
CA ARG A 238 10.94 -8.62 -23.24
C ARG A 238 10.34 -7.34 -22.70
N VAL A 239 11.18 -6.38 -22.34
CA VAL A 239 10.75 -5.03 -22.00
C VAL A 239 10.08 -4.40 -23.21
N VAL A 240 8.84 -3.97 -23.05
CA VAL A 240 8.06 -3.28 -24.10
C VAL A 240 7.99 -1.77 -23.86
N ARG A 241 8.03 -1.34 -22.60
CA ARG A 241 8.11 0.08 -22.18
C ARG A 241 8.48 0.19 -20.71
N SER A 242 8.82 1.40 -20.27
CA SER A 242 8.75 1.78 -18.85
C SER A 242 7.33 2.18 -18.47
N ARG A 243 6.97 2.09 -17.18
CA ARG A 243 5.74 2.67 -16.63
C ARG A 243 5.78 4.20 -16.67
N PHE A 244 6.96 4.77 -16.37
CA PHE A 244 7.16 6.21 -16.19
C PHE A 244 8.48 6.68 -16.79
N GLU A 245 8.60 8.00 -16.92
CA GLU A 245 9.87 8.67 -17.27
C GLU A 245 10.95 8.44 -16.19
N PRO A 246 12.24 8.47 -16.55
CA PRO A 246 13.34 8.16 -15.62
C PRO A 246 13.32 8.95 -14.31
N ALA A 247 13.04 10.26 -14.37
CA ALA A 247 13.00 11.10 -13.17
C ALA A 247 11.91 10.67 -12.16
N VAL A 248 10.77 10.16 -12.66
CA VAL A 248 9.69 9.65 -11.81
C VAL A 248 10.09 8.31 -11.20
N VAL A 249 10.74 7.43 -11.98
CA VAL A 249 11.28 6.16 -11.49
C VAL A 249 12.31 6.39 -10.38
N GLU A 250 13.25 7.30 -10.60
CA GLU A 250 14.24 7.69 -9.59
C GLU A 250 13.59 8.24 -8.32
N ALA A 251 12.60 9.13 -8.45
CA ALA A 251 11.86 9.68 -7.32
C ALA A 251 11.14 8.59 -6.52
N LEU A 252 10.46 7.65 -7.18
CA LEU A 252 9.75 6.56 -6.51
C LEU A 252 10.72 5.57 -5.83
N LEU A 253 11.84 5.25 -6.48
CA LEU A 253 12.88 4.39 -5.90
C LEU A 253 13.61 5.06 -4.74
N ALA A 254 13.69 6.39 -4.71
CA ALA A 254 14.22 7.15 -3.58
C ALA A 254 13.22 7.23 -2.42
N LEU A 255 11.92 7.42 -2.72
CA LEU A 255 10.87 7.51 -1.70
C LEU A 255 10.62 6.19 -0.98
N ARG A 256 10.64 5.08 -1.74
CA ARG A 256 10.32 3.73 -1.24
C ARG A 256 9.07 3.72 -0.37
N TRP A 257 7.97 4.29 -0.89
CA TRP A 257 6.73 4.49 -0.12
C TRP A 257 6.19 3.19 0.49
N TRP A 258 6.50 2.03 -0.11
CA TRP A 258 6.16 0.70 0.41
C TRP A 258 6.85 0.34 1.74
N ASP A 259 7.94 1.02 2.09
CA ASP A 259 8.65 0.84 3.36
C ASP A 259 8.12 1.78 4.46
N TRP A 260 7.21 2.70 4.13
CA TRP A 260 6.65 3.64 5.10
C TRP A 260 5.66 2.96 6.07
N PRO A 261 5.45 3.53 7.27
CA PRO A 261 4.34 3.12 8.13
C PRO A 261 3.01 3.15 7.36
N GLU A 262 2.13 2.17 7.59
CA GLU A 262 0.88 2.05 6.81
C GLU A 262 0.00 3.31 6.89
N LEU A 263 0.05 4.04 8.00
CA LEU A 263 -0.65 5.31 8.16
C LEU A 263 -0.16 6.40 7.18
N TRP A 264 1.13 6.39 6.82
CA TRP A 264 1.66 7.32 5.82
C TRP A 264 1.22 6.90 4.43
N VAL A 265 1.20 5.59 4.15
CA VAL A 265 0.70 5.02 2.89
C VAL A 265 -0.79 5.36 2.70
N ASP A 266 -1.59 5.23 3.75
CA ASP A 266 -3.00 5.65 3.79
C ASP A 266 -3.13 7.16 3.53
N ALA A 267 -2.32 7.99 4.19
CA ALA A 267 -2.33 9.44 4.00
C ALA A 267 -2.00 9.86 2.56
N ILE A 268 -1.06 9.19 1.89
CA ILE A 268 -0.64 9.47 0.50
C ILE A 268 -1.47 8.72 -0.55
N THR A 269 -2.41 7.87 -0.15
CA THR A 269 -3.24 7.08 -1.07
C THR A 269 -3.95 7.93 -2.14
N PRO A 270 -4.47 9.15 -1.87
CA PRO A 270 -5.02 10.00 -2.92
C PRO A 270 -4.04 10.33 -4.05
N LEU A 271 -2.74 10.42 -3.73
CA LEU A 271 -1.70 10.65 -4.73
C LEU A 271 -1.31 9.34 -5.44
N LEU A 272 -1.20 8.22 -4.71
CA LEU A 272 -0.96 6.89 -5.28
C LEU A 272 -2.05 6.49 -6.29
N LEU A 273 -3.29 6.92 -6.08
CA LEU A 273 -4.44 6.70 -6.97
C LEU A 273 -4.61 7.81 -8.02
N SER A 274 -3.52 8.43 -8.47
CA SER A 274 -3.55 9.52 -9.45
C SER A 274 -2.42 9.42 -10.48
N GLU A 275 -2.54 10.19 -11.57
CA GLU A 275 -1.49 10.34 -12.61
C GLU A 275 -0.54 11.51 -12.31
N ARG A 276 -0.50 12.01 -11.07
CA ARG A 276 0.30 13.18 -10.67
C ARG A 276 1.78 12.84 -10.43
N CYS A 277 2.45 12.34 -11.46
CA CYS A 277 3.84 11.91 -11.37
C CYS A 277 4.80 13.04 -10.95
N ASP A 278 4.56 14.26 -11.42
CA ASP A 278 5.37 15.44 -11.04
C ASP A 278 5.27 15.73 -9.53
N ASP A 279 4.11 15.51 -8.93
CA ASP A 279 3.92 15.69 -7.50
C ASP A 279 4.68 14.61 -6.70
N PHE A 280 4.84 13.39 -7.23
CA PHE A 280 5.73 12.39 -6.62
C PHE A 280 7.21 12.81 -6.69
N VAL A 281 7.65 13.43 -7.78
CA VAL A 281 9.01 13.98 -7.88
C VAL A 281 9.21 15.11 -6.87
N ARG A 282 8.23 16.01 -6.74
CA ARG A 282 8.25 17.09 -5.73
C ARG A 282 8.29 16.54 -4.31
N LEU A 283 7.52 15.49 -4.02
CA LEU A 283 7.52 14.84 -2.72
C LEU A 283 8.87 14.19 -2.41
N ALA A 284 9.46 13.47 -3.37
CA ALA A 284 10.78 12.87 -3.23
C ALA A 284 11.84 13.92 -2.92
N ALA A 285 11.78 15.08 -3.59
CA ALA A 285 12.67 16.19 -3.33
C ALA A 285 12.50 16.78 -1.91
N ARG A 286 11.27 16.76 -1.36
CA ARG A 286 10.99 17.23 0.01
C ARG A 286 11.49 16.28 1.09
N LYS A 287 11.69 14.98 0.79
CA LYS A 287 12.15 13.94 1.74
C LYS A 287 11.33 13.97 3.05
N PRO A 288 10.01 13.71 3.00
CA PRO A 288 9.18 13.73 4.19
C PRO A 288 9.69 12.70 5.23
N ASP A 289 9.74 13.13 6.48
CA ASP A 289 10.27 12.37 7.62
C ASP A 289 9.24 12.21 8.76
N SER A 290 8.00 12.66 8.51
CA SER A 290 6.90 12.67 9.46
C SER A 290 5.54 12.51 8.78
N LEU A 291 4.53 12.03 9.51
CA LEU A 291 3.16 11.95 9.02
C LEU A 291 2.60 13.34 8.71
N GLU A 292 2.95 14.32 9.53
CA GLU A 292 2.62 15.73 9.38
C GLU A 292 3.09 16.25 8.02
N ALA A 293 4.34 15.97 7.63
CA ALA A 293 4.89 16.40 6.36
C ALA A 293 4.18 15.73 5.17
N VAL A 294 3.86 14.44 5.27
CA VAL A 294 3.11 13.71 4.23
C VAL A 294 1.71 14.29 4.08
N VAL A 295 0.98 14.46 5.19
CA VAL A 295 -0.39 15.00 5.18
C VAL A 295 -0.41 16.43 4.65
N ALA A 296 0.51 17.29 5.10
CA ALA A 296 0.60 18.66 4.60
C ALA A 296 0.85 18.71 3.08
N PHE A 297 1.67 17.81 2.54
CA PHE A 297 1.90 17.70 1.11
C PHE A 297 0.64 17.27 0.34
N VAL A 298 -0.05 16.24 0.83
CA VAL A 298 -1.27 15.75 0.20
C VAL A 298 -2.37 16.82 0.24
N ASP A 299 -2.50 17.54 1.35
CA ASP A 299 -3.49 18.59 1.52
C ASP A 299 -3.23 19.77 0.55
N GLU A 300 -1.97 20.11 0.26
CA GLU A 300 -1.58 21.11 -0.76
C GLU A 300 -2.14 20.76 -2.16
N ILE A 301 -2.26 19.46 -2.47
CA ILE A 301 -2.65 18.96 -3.79
C ILE A 301 -4.16 18.76 -3.88
N VAL A 302 -4.76 18.15 -2.86
CA VAL A 302 -6.19 17.78 -2.86
C VAL A 302 -7.08 19.00 -2.63
N MET A 303 -6.63 19.96 -1.82
CA MET A 303 -7.35 21.18 -1.49
C MET A 303 -6.41 22.39 -1.60
N PRO A 304 -6.01 22.78 -2.82
CA PRO A 304 -5.19 23.98 -3.00
C PRO A 304 -5.93 25.17 -2.36
N PRO A 305 -5.22 26.09 -1.68
CA PRO A 305 -5.85 27.23 -1.04
C PRO A 305 -6.75 27.95 -2.05
N ALA A 306 -7.94 28.35 -1.61
CA ALA A 306 -8.85 29.10 -2.47
C ALA A 306 -8.07 30.27 -3.10
N PRO A 307 -8.22 30.50 -4.43
CA PRO A 307 -7.54 31.62 -5.06
C PRO A 307 -7.89 32.89 -4.26
N PRO A 308 -6.91 33.79 -4.04
CA PRO A 308 -7.18 35.01 -3.30
C PRO A 308 -8.40 35.70 -3.91
N PRO A 309 -9.30 36.28 -3.09
CA PRO A 309 -10.49 36.92 -3.61
C PRO A 309 -10.07 37.90 -4.71
N PRO A 310 -10.81 37.95 -5.84
CA PRO A 310 -10.46 38.83 -6.94
C PRO A 310 -10.24 40.24 -6.38
N SER A 311 -9.16 40.87 -6.81
CA SER A 311 -8.82 42.23 -6.38
C SER A 311 -10.04 43.14 -6.53
N LEU A 312 -10.10 44.23 -5.76
CA LEU A 312 -11.19 45.21 -5.89
C LEU A 312 -11.40 45.63 -7.37
N ALA A 313 -10.31 45.75 -8.13
CA ALA A 313 -10.33 45.99 -9.57
C ALA A 313 -11.03 44.87 -10.36
N ALA A 314 -10.71 43.60 -10.10
CA ALA A 314 -11.37 42.46 -10.75
C ALA A 314 -12.87 42.34 -10.37
N ARG A 315 -13.24 42.70 -9.14
CA ARG A 315 -14.65 42.75 -8.69
C ARG A 315 -15.43 43.88 -9.37
N ILE A 316 -14.81 45.04 -9.61
CA ILE A 316 -15.43 46.15 -10.35
C ILE A 316 -15.61 45.78 -11.82
N VAL A 317 -14.60 45.19 -12.47
CA VAL A 317 -14.69 44.74 -13.87
C VAL A 317 -15.77 43.68 -14.07
N ALA A 318 -15.90 42.71 -13.15
CA ALA A 318 -16.96 41.70 -13.23
C ALA A 318 -18.37 42.28 -13.03
N ARG A 319 -18.50 43.38 -12.28
CA ARG A 319 -19.78 44.06 -12.02
C ARG A 319 -20.19 45.04 -13.12
N LEU A 320 -19.22 45.53 -13.92
CA LEU A 320 -19.46 46.34 -15.12
C LEU A 320 -19.78 45.49 -16.36
N LYS A 321 -19.57 44.17 -16.30
CA LYS A 321 -19.89 43.20 -17.38
C LYS A 321 -21.23 42.47 -17.17
N ARG A 322 -21.98 42.79 -16.12
CA ARG A 322 -23.38 42.38 -15.90
C ARG A 322 -24.28 43.59 -16.10
#